data_AF-A0A840J5T1-F1
#
_entry.id   AF-A0A840J5T1-F1
#
_cell.length_a   1.000
_cell.length_b   1.000
_cell.length_c   1.000
_cell.angle_alpha   90.00
_cell.angle_beta   90.00
_cell.angle_gamma   90.00
#
_symmetry.space_group_name_H-M   'P 1'
#
loop_
_entity.id
_entity.type
_entity.pdbx_description
1 polymer ?
#
loop_
_entity_poly.entity_id
_entity_poly.type
_entity_poly.pdbx_seq_one_letter_code
_entity_poly.pdbx_strand_id
1 'polypeptide(L)'
;MIDDTGFPKDGKDSPGVARMYCGALGKTGNCQIGVSVHAVTDWASAAIDWRLFLPESWDDAKAVEDKTVAQIKARRARSAIPDELRHRESGGWRWTCSTRPPPSGGCRHGRW
;
A
#
# COMPACT_ATOMS: atom_id res chain seq x y z
N MET A 1 -3.31 12.47 -8.10
CA MET A 1 -2.96 11.24 -8.83
C MET A 1 -2.52 10.18 -7.83
N ILE A 2 -2.76 8.90 -8.08
CA ILE A 2 -2.25 7.78 -7.26
C ILE A 2 -1.30 6.98 -8.13
N ASP A 3 -0.14 6.63 -7.60
CA ASP A 3 0.88 5.85 -8.29
C ASP A 3 1.40 4.72 -7.41
N ASP A 4 1.57 3.53 -8.00
CA ASP A 4 2.23 2.37 -7.39
C ASP A 4 3.62 2.15 -8.00
N THR A 5 4.65 2.25 -7.15
CA THR A 5 6.04 2.06 -7.53
C THR A 5 6.58 0.75 -6.95
N GLY A 6 7.12 -0.11 -7.83
CA GLY A 6 7.75 -1.37 -7.44
C GLY A 6 9.26 -1.25 -7.19
N PHE A 7 9.72 -1.75 -6.05
CA PHE A 7 11.13 -1.81 -5.65
C PHE A 7 11.60 -3.26 -5.62
N PRO A 8 12.46 -3.69 -6.56
CA PRO A 8 13.00 -5.05 -6.60
C PRO A 8 13.77 -5.41 -5.33
N LYS A 9 13.65 -6.66 -4.88
CA LYS A 9 14.36 -7.21 -3.72
C LYS A 9 14.81 -8.65 -3.95
N ASP A 10 15.97 -8.99 -3.41
CA ASP A 10 16.51 -10.36 -3.50
C ASP A 10 16.22 -11.23 -2.26
N GLY A 11 15.77 -10.62 -1.15
CA GLY A 11 15.50 -11.30 0.11
C GLY A 11 14.02 -11.42 0.50
N LYS A 12 13.75 -12.14 1.59
CA LYS A 12 12.40 -12.30 2.17
C LYS A 12 12.15 -11.42 3.39
N ASP A 13 13.18 -10.83 3.99
CA ASP A 13 13.03 -10.10 5.25
C ASP A 13 12.73 -8.61 5.08
N SER A 14 12.78 -8.06 3.86
CA SER A 14 12.38 -6.67 3.64
C SER A 14 10.86 -6.48 3.87
N PRO A 15 10.42 -5.42 4.58
CA PRO A 15 9.01 -5.16 4.88
C PRO A 15 8.08 -5.27 3.65
N GLY A 16 6.96 -5.98 3.74
CA GLY A 16 5.98 -6.06 2.64
C GLY A 16 6.48 -6.72 1.34
N VAL A 17 7.68 -7.30 1.31
CA VAL A 17 8.21 -7.93 0.08
C VAL A 17 7.43 -9.20 -0.26
N ALA A 18 6.98 -9.30 -1.51
CA ALA A 18 6.36 -10.50 -2.05
C ALA A 18 6.48 -10.56 -3.58
N ARG A 19 6.04 -11.67 -4.17
CA ARG A 19 5.94 -11.82 -5.63
C ARG A 19 4.75 -11.01 -6.15
N MET A 20 5.02 -9.82 -6.67
CA MET A 20 4.03 -8.86 -7.19
C MET A 20 4.50 -8.27 -8.52
N TYR A 21 3.59 -7.69 -9.31
CA TYR A 21 4.00 -6.95 -10.50
C TYR A 21 4.85 -5.74 -10.09
N CYS A 22 5.97 -5.55 -10.78
CA CYS A 22 6.89 -4.46 -10.50
C CYS A 22 7.17 -3.72 -11.79
N GLY A 23 6.72 -2.45 -11.85
CA GLY A 23 6.95 -1.58 -13.00
C GLY A 23 8.43 -1.46 -13.35
N ALA A 24 9.31 -1.36 -12.35
CA ALA A 24 10.75 -1.27 -12.56
C ALA A 24 11.38 -2.53 -13.19
N LEU A 25 10.78 -3.71 -12.99
CA LEU A 25 11.22 -4.96 -13.63
C LEU A 25 10.44 -5.28 -14.91
N GLY A 26 9.31 -4.61 -15.17
CA GLY A 26 8.35 -4.92 -16.22
C GLY A 26 7.67 -6.29 -16.07
N LYS A 27 7.76 -6.94 -14.90
CA LYS A 27 7.28 -8.30 -14.67
C LYS A 27 6.92 -8.55 -13.21
N THR A 28 6.26 -9.68 -12.94
CA THR A 28 6.11 -10.18 -11.59
C THR A 28 7.48 -10.55 -11.02
N GLY A 29 7.86 -9.87 -9.95
CA GLY A 29 9.15 -9.89 -9.29
C GLY A 29 8.99 -10.06 -7.78
N ASN A 30 10.04 -10.47 -7.07
CA ASN A 30 10.04 -10.29 -5.61
C ASN A 30 10.31 -8.82 -5.32
N CYS A 31 9.28 -8.09 -4.91
CA CYS A 31 9.33 -6.63 -4.83
C CYS A 31 8.55 -6.12 -3.62
N GLN A 32 8.90 -4.93 -3.18
CA GLN A 32 8.06 -4.09 -2.33
C GLN A 32 7.28 -3.13 -3.22
N ILE A 33 6.05 -2.78 -2.84
CA ILE A 33 5.25 -1.80 -3.57
C ILE A 33 5.00 -0.60 -2.65
N GLY A 34 5.48 0.57 -3.07
CA GLY A 34 5.11 1.84 -2.45
C GLY A 34 3.93 2.44 -3.19
N VAL A 35 2.89 2.84 -2.48
CA VAL A 35 1.74 3.56 -3.03
C VAL A 35 1.83 5.00 -2.60
N SER A 36 1.75 5.93 -3.54
CA SER A 36 1.88 7.36 -3.28
C SER A 36 0.71 8.15 -3.84
N VAL A 37 0.36 9.22 -3.14
CA VAL A 37 -0.61 10.23 -3.58
C VAL A 37 0.15 11.49 -3.96
N HIS A 38 -0.12 11.98 -5.16
CA HIS A 38 0.49 13.19 -5.69
C HIS A 38 -0.55 14.30 -5.85
N ALA A 39 -0.22 15.48 -5.35
CA ALA A 39 -0.86 16.72 -5.76
C ALA A 39 -0.32 17.09 -7.14
N VAL A 40 -1.23 17.27 -8.10
CA VAL A 40 -0.88 17.51 -9.50
C VAL A 40 -1.54 18.81 -9.96
N THR A 41 -0.75 19.63 -10.64
CA THR A 41 -1.16 20.82 -11.37
C THR A 41 -0.66 20.71 -12.81
N ASP A 42 -1.04 21.63 -13.68
CA ASP A 42 -0.57 21.63 -15.08
C ASP A 42 0.95 21.84 -15.22
N TRP A 43 1.61 22.35 -14.17
CA TRP A 43 3.04 22.70 -14.20
C TRP A 43 3.92 21.79 -13.35
N ALA A 44 3.33 21.06 -12.39
CA ALA A 44 4.09 20.28 -11.42
C ALA A 44 3.27 19.15 -10.79
N SER A 45 3.98 18.11 -10.36
CA SER A 45 3.47 17.02 -9.53
C SER A 45 4.38 16.84 -8.33
N ALA A 46 3.81 16.70 -7.14
CA ALA A 46 4.55 16.42 -5.92
C ALA A 46 3.83 15.36 -5.08
N ALA A 47 4.60 14.39 -4.58
CA ALA A 47 4.10 13.41 -3.62
C ALA A 47 3.76 14.11 -2.30
N ILE A 48 2.51 13.98 -1.87
CA ILE A 48 2.02 14.57 -0.61
C ILE A 48 1.81 13.51 0.48
N ASP A 49 1.66 12.25 0.09
CA ASP A 49 1.55 11.13 1.01
C ASP A 49 2.06 9.84 0.35
N TRP A 50 2.55 8.91 1.16
CA TRP A 50 3.01 7.61 0.69
C TRP A 50 2.91 6.55 1.78
N ARG A 51 2.71 5.30 1.35
CA ARG A 51 2.68 4.15 2.24
C ARG A 51 3.24 2.91 1.55
N LEU A 52 3.90 2.06 2.32
CA LEU A 52 4.25 0.71 1.89
C LEU A 52 3.00 -0.19 1.87
N PHE A 53 2.73 -0.82 0.73
CA PHE A 53 1.69 -1.83 0.61
C PHE A 53 2.12 -3.13 1.30
N LEU A 54 1.25 -3.65 2.17
CA LEU A 54 1.42 -4.98 2.77
C LEU A 54 0.51 -5.96 2.03
N PRO A 55 1.05 -6.97 1.33
CA PRO A 55 0.24 -7.99 0.67
C PRO A 55 -0.36 -8.97 1.69
N GLU A 56 -1.37 -9.74 1.30
CA GLU A 56 -2.04 -10.71 2.20
C GLU A 56 -1.08 -11.71 2.85
N SER A 57 -0.01 -12.10 2.14
CA SER A 57 1.06 -12.95 2.68
C SER A 57 1.84 -12.36 3.86
N TRP A 58 1.61 -11.09 4.21
CA TRP A 58 2.14 -10.39 5.38
C TRP A 58 1.08 -10.14 6.46
N ASP A 59 -0.13 -10.66 6.30
CA ASP A 59 -1.22 -10.50 7.26
C ASP A 59 -1.56 -11.83 7.92
N ASP A 60 -1.20 -11.97 9.19
CA ASP A 60 -1.46 -13.18 9.96
C ASP A 60 -2.95 -13.40 10.20
N ALA A 61 -3.80 -12.36 10.12
CA ALA A 61 -5.25 -12.50 10.20
C ALA A 61 -5.88 -13.13 8.94
N LYS A 62 -5.13 -13.22 7.84
CA LYS A 62 -5.55 -13.83 6.57
C LYS A 62 -5.01 -15.25 6.39
N ALA A 63 -4.13 -15.72 7.28
CA ALA A 63 -3.59 -17.06 7.24
C ALA A 63 -4.49 -18.05 8.01
N VAL A 64 -4.62 -19.28 7.47
CA VAL A 64 -5.46 -20.33 8.07
C VAL A 64 -4.65 -21.27 8.97
N GLU A 65 -3.40 -21.56 8.60
CA GLU A 65 -2.57 -22.52 9.32
C GLU A 65 -1.76 -21.84 10.44
N ASP A 66 -1.77 -22.40 11.65
CA ASP A 66 -1.04 -21.86 12.81
C ASP A 66 0.45 -21.65 12.55
N LYS A 67 1.09 -22.59 11.83
CA LYS A 67 2.50 -22.45 11.44
C LYS A 67 2.75 -21.23 10.56
N THR A 68 1.80 -20.91 9.67
CA THR A 68 1.89 -19.78 8.74
C THR A 68 1.64 -18.47 9.47
N VAL A 69 0.65 -18.43 10.36
CA VAL A 69 0.39 -17.32 11.29
C VAL A 69 1.66 -16.99 12.09
N ALA A 70 2.29 -18.01 12.70
CA ALA A 70 3.52 -17.83 13.48
C ALA A 70 4.69 -17.31 12.64
N GLN A 71 4.86 -17.82 11.42
CA GLN A 71 5.89 -17.34 10.49
C GLN A 71 5.68 -15.88 10.08
N ILE A 72 4.44 -15.49 9.79
CA ILE A 72 4.09 -14.11 9.44
C ILE A 72 4.35 -13.18 10.63
N LYS A 73 3.89 -13.53 11.83
CA LYS A 73 4.15 -12.76 13.05
C LYS A 73 5.65 -12.58 13.32
N ALA A 74 6.43 -13.65 13.20
CA ALA A 74 7.89 -13.58 13.37
C ALA A 74 8.55 -12.66 12.34
N ARG A 75 8.11 -12.72 11.07
CA ARG A 75 8.63 -11.86 10.00
C ARG A 75 8.24 -10.39 10.20
N ARG A 76 7.00 -10.11 10.59
CA ARG A 76 6.51 -8.77 10.94
C ARG A 76 7.31 -8.16 12.09
N ALA A 77 7.57 -8.95 13.14
CA ALA A 77 8.37 -8.54 14.28
C ALA A 77 9.81 -8.17 13.88
N ARG A 78 10.50 -9.02 13.10
CA ARG A 78 11.86 -8.72 12.59
C ARG A 78 11.91 -7.47 11.72
N SER A 79 10.80 -7.16 11.04
CA SER A 79 10.67 -6.02 10.13
C SER A 79 10.10 -4.77 10.81
N ALA A 80 9.89 -4.82 12.13
CA ALA A 80 9.26 -3.76 12.93
C ALA A 80 7.93 -3.27 12.35
N ILE A 81 7.12 -4.16 11.78
CA ILE A 81 5.79 -3.82 11.25
C ILE A 81 4.80 -3.76 12.43
N PRO A 82 4.21 -2.58 12.72
CA PRO A 82 3.19 -2.46 13.77
C PRO A 82 1.95 -3.30 13.49
N ASP A 83 1.27 -3.75 14.55
CA ASP A 83 0.11 -4.64 14.44
C ASP A 83 -1.10 -3.99 13.77
N GLU A 84 -1.20 -2.67 13.80
CA GLU A 84 -2.21 -1.88 13.10
C GLU A 84 -1.99 -1.83 11.57
N LEU A 85 -0.77 -2.06 11.10
CA LEU A 85 -0.48 -2.10 9.66
C LEU A 85 -0.85 -3.47 9.10
N ARG A 86 -2.09 -3.56 8.61
CA ARG A 86 -2.68 -4.74 8.00
C ARG A 86 -2.71 -4.67 6.48
N HIS A 87 -2.95 -5.81 5.84
CA HIS A 87 -3.25 -5.82 4.42
C HIS A 87 -4.53 -5.01 4.17
N ARG A 88 -4.48 -4.14 3.17
CA ARG A 88 -5.64 -3.37 2.72
C ARG A 88 -5.69 -3.46 1.21
N GLU A 89 -6.82 -3.90 0.67
CA GLU A 89 -7.04 -3.87 -0.77
C GLU A 89 -6.93 -2.44 -1.30
N SER A 90 -6.26 -2.28 -2.44
CA SER A 90 -6.24 -0.99 -3.16
C SER A 90 -7.64 -0.61 -3.68
N GLY A 91 -8.60 -1.56 -3.71
CA GLY A 91 -9.96 -1.36 -4.20
C GLY A 91 -10.84 -0.38 -3.39
N GLY A 92 -10.37 0.12 -2.25
CA GLY A 92 -11.09 1.11 -1.43
C GLY A 92 -11.04 2.55 -1.94
N TRP A 93 -10.20 2.87 -2.93
CA TRP A 93 -10.06 4.24 -3.44
C TRP A 93 -11.14 4.60 -4.48
N ARG A 94 -12.42 4.36 -4.18
CA ARG A 94 -13.52 4.97 -4.94
C ARG A 94 -13.64 6.44 -4.51
N TRP A 95 -12.79 7.29 -5.06
CA TRP A 95 -12.99 8.73 -5.05
C TRP A 95 -13.49 9.16 -6.43
N THR A 96 -14.77 9.54 -6.49
CA THR A 96 -15.27 10.35 -7.59
C THR A 96 -14.42 11.62 -7.64
N CYS A 97 -13.55 11.71 -8.65
CA CYS A 97 -12.95 12.96 -9.07
C CYS A 97 -14.09 13.84 -9.61
N SER A 98 -14.76 14.56 -8.72
CA SER A 98 -15.70 15.62 -9.10
C SER A 98 -14.87 16.78 -9.60
N THR A 99 -14.67 16.88 -10.91
CA THR A 99 -14.15 18.08 -11.59
C THR A 99 -15.20 19.20 -11.65
N ARG A 100 -16.26 19.17 -10.83
CA ARG A 100 -17.24 20.24 -10.73
C ARG A 100 -17.04 21.02 -9.43
N PRO A 101 -16.89 22.36 -9.47
CA PRO A 101 -16.81 23.17 -8.26
C PRO A 101 -18.14 23.08 -7.49
N PRO A 102 -18.13 23.13 -6.14
CA PRO A 102 -19.33 22.92 -5.34
C PRO A 102 -20.23 24.17 -5.37
N PRO A 103 -21.56 24.04 -5.53
CA PRO A 103 -22.47 25.04 -5.02
C PRO A 103 -22.73 24.71 -3.54
N SER A 104 -22.20 25.56 -2.66
CA SER A 104 -22.60 25.73 -1.25
C SER A 104 -22.79 24.50 -0.34
N GLY A 105 -21.94 24.39 0.67
CA GLY A 105 -22.36 23.97 2.01
C GLY A 105 -22.09 22.51 2.42
N GLY A 106 -21.12 22.34 3.33
CA GLY A 106 -21.13 21.24 4.30
C GLY A 106 -19.85 20.39 4.36
N CYS A 107 -18.87 20.81 5.17
CA CYS A 107 -17.79 19.92 5.62
C CYS A 107 -18.38 18.86 6.56
N ARG A 108 -18.41 17.59 6.13
CA ARG A 108 -18.54 16.46 7.06
C ARG A 108 -17.17 15.82 7.24
N HIS A 109 -16.66 15.97 8.46
CA HIS A 109 -15.46 15.30 8.94
C HIS A 109 -15.72 13.80 9.00
N GLY A 110 -15.14 13.06 8.05
CA GLY A 110 -15.01 11.60 8.10
C GLY A 110 -13.64 11.25 8.65
N ARG A 111 -13.65 10.55 9.78
CA ARG A 111 -12.49 10.08 10.54
C ARG A 111 -11.68 9.07 9.69
N TRP A 112 -10.36 9.27 9.66
CA TRP A 112 -9.38 8.47 8.91
C TRP A 112 -9.26 7.03 9.41
#